data_AF-A0A928KZ62-F1
#
_entry.id   AF-A0A928KZ62-F1
#
_cell.length_a   1.000
_cell.length_b   1.000
_cell.length_c   1.000
_cell.angle_alpha   90.00
_cell.angle_beta   90.00
_cell.angle_gamma   90.00
#
_symmetry.space_group_name_H-M   'P 1'
#
loop_
_entity.id
_entity.type
_entity.pdbx_description
1 polymer ?
#
loop_
_entity_poly.entity_id
_entity_poly.type
_entity_poly.pdbx_seq_one_letter_code
_entity_poly.pdbx_strand_id
1 'polypeptide(L)'
;MKKLFAALLLLTLTTTLYGCSHSDNELSDTETSNTETSIITSSIKDTTEKPYTHSENGYFNLVDSGYDLQMDTQEGGTCWLYSASVSIESSYFLNNGTNIDINPLEMLDIIYSDDKSEGFFVKEGINKKELGGWSWMITETLSNGFGKYVIDKATVIEEGSTEKLKETIKNTGAVIVSVPDTDRTKKGAFNNYMTINHVTDNIDDYDHDVTIIGWDDNFPKEYFKDEASQNGAWIAYNSLLGDFGYYYISYDTALKSPVALSVTDKYSDILFYDCGNEGDASVNVESNTKTANIFHKEGTLSAVGTYSTTENQKIKIELYDSNFENILYSQDAVLAVKGYNVIELDKSVEVCDYAIAIQYSSTAPVEGETWDDGIVSYKVQSEKGQSYVYLNDMWQDITDETVISELGIDFIPNNCCIKALYS
;
A
#
# COMPACT_ATOMS: atom_id res chain seq x y z
N MET A 1 -16.64 19.19 46.96
CA MET A 1 -15.24 19.17 46.50
C MET A 1 -14.99 17.86 45.79
N LYS A 2 -15.15 17.88 44.46
CA LYS A 2 -14.90 16.76 43.54
C LYS A 2 -13.39 16.57 43.41
N LYS A 3 -12.88 15.34 43.49
CA LYS A 3 -11.52 15.00 43.09
C LYS A 3 -11.61 14.25 41.76
N LEU A 4 -11.14 14.92 40.70
CA LEU A 4 -10.86 14.37 39.39
C LEU A 4 -9.78 13.28 39.53
N PHE A 5 -10.05 12.09 39.02
CA PHE A 5 -9.02 11.20 38.50
C PHE A 5 -8.99 11.45 36.98
N ALA A 6 -7.87 12.01 36.51
CA ALA A 6 -7.61 12.16 35.09
C ALA A 6 -7.16 10.80 34.54
N ALA A 7 -8.01 10.21 33.70
CA ALA A 7 -7.61 9.14 32.81
C ALA A 7 -6.70 9.75 31.73
N LEU A 8 -5.54 9.12 31.53
CA LEU A 8 -4.61 9.45 30.47
C LEU A 8 -5.25 8.90 29.17
N LEU A 9 -5.98 9.76 28.46
CA LEU A 9 -6.52 9.45 27.14
C LEU A 9 -5.33 9.41 26.17
N LEU A 10 -5.15 8.26 25.51
CA LEU A 10 -4.28 8.13 24.35
C LEU A 10 -4.71 9.19 23.33
N LEU A 11 -3.78 10.06 22.96
CA LEU A 11 -3.93 10.97 21.84
C LEU A 11 -3.85 10.09 20.58
N THR A 12 -5.00 9.68 20.06
CA THR A 12 -5.09 9.13 18.71
C THR A 12 -4.59 10.23 17.78
N LEU A 13 -3.41 9.99 17.20
CA LEU A 13 -2.89 10.80 16.11
C LEU A 13 -3.88 10.62 14.96
N THR A 14 -4.79 11.59 14.79
CA THR A 14 -5.54 11.73 13.55
C THR A 14 -4.51 12.00 12.48
N THR A 15 -4.12 10.97 11.74
CA THR A 15 -3.41 11.12 10.47
C THR A 15 -4.29 11.98 9.60
N THR A 16 -3.86 13.22 9.42
CA THR A 16 -4.52 14.15 8.51
C THR A 16 -4.34 13.60 7.11
N LEU A 17 -5.47 13.32 6.46
CA LEU A 17 -5.59 12.92 5.07
C LEU A 17 -5.00 14.02 4.19
N TYR A 18 -3.75 13.83 3.76
CA TYR A 18 -3.13 14.64 2.71
C TYR A 18 -2.51 13.69 1.71
N GLY A 19 -3.13 13.61 0.52
CA GLY A 19 -2.48 13.06 -0.65
C GLY A 19 -1.67 14.10 -1.39
N CYS A 20 -0.89 13.61 -2.35
CA CYS A 20 -0.24 14.43 -3.34
C CYS A 20 -1.27 15.43 -3.89
N SER A 21 -0.99 16.71 -3.66
CA SER A 21 -1.96 17.77 -3.56
C SER A 21 -2.78 18.01 -4.83
N HIS A 22 -4.06 18.32 -4.63
CA HIS A 22 -4.88 19.04 -5.60
C HIS A 22 -4.36 20.49 -5.68
N SER A 23 -3.60 20.81 -6.71
CA SER A 23 -3.30 22.22 -6.99
C SER A 23 -4.49 22.84 -7.71
N ASP A 24 -5.20 23.75 -7.04
CA ASP A 24 -6.07 24.73 -7.70
C ASP A 24 -5.21 25.62 -8.61
N ASN A 25 -4.98 25.20 -9.85
CA ASN A 25 -4.49 26.08 -10.90
C ASN A 25 -5.13 25.73 -12.23
N GLU A 26 -5.59 26.78 -12.90
CA GLU A 26 -6.24 26.76 -14.20
C GLU A 26 -5.47 25.89 -15.20
N LEU A 27 -6.24 25.08 -15.94
CA LEU A 27 -5.84 24.33 -17.13
C LEU A 27 -4.92 25.17 -18.02
N SER A 28 -3.64 24.80 -18.06
CA SER A 28 -2.78 25.07 -19.20
C SER A 28 -2.06 23.78 -19.58
N ASP A 29 -2.37 23.28 -20.77
CA ASP A 29 -1.67 22.18 -21.44
C ASP A 29 -0.15 22.34 -21.30
N THR A 30 0.52 21.35 -20.70
CA THR A 30 1.99 21.35 -20.60
C THR A 30 2.61 20.31 -21.52
N GLU A 31 3.50 20.81 -22.39
CA GLU A 31 4.61 20.05 -22.97
C GLU A 31 5.59 19.65 -21.84
N THR A 32 5.32 18.57 -21.10
CA THR A 32 6.15 18.16 -19.95
C THR A 32 7.43 17.41 -20.36
N SER A 33 7.44 16.62 -21.43
CA SER A 33 8.60 15.75 -21.77
C SER A 33 9.85 16.51 -22.25
N ASN A 34 9.69 17.69 -22.87
CA ASN A 34 10.83 18.48 -23.37
C ASN A 34 11.60 19.22 -22.26
N THR A 35 11.00 19.44 -21.08
CA THR A 35 11.59 20.33 -20.06
C THR A 35 12.54 19.63 -19.10
N GLU A 36 12.30 18.37 -18.71
CA GLU A 36 13.23 17.63 -17.84
C GLU A 36 14.54 17.33 -18.57
N THR A 37 14.45 16.90 -19.83
CA THR A 37 15.62 16.72 -20.71
C THR A 37 16.46 18.00 -20.85
N SER A 38 15.84 19.18 -20.84
CA SER A 38 16.56 20.46 -20.93
C SER A 38 17.37 20.79 -19.65
N ILE A 39 16.90 20.33 -18.49
CA ILE A 39 17.62 20.49 -17.21
C ILE A 39 18.85 19.60 -17.18
N ILE A 40 18.75 18.36 -17.70
CA ILE A 40 19.89 17.44 -17.85
C ILE A 40 21.05 18.18 -18.53
N THR A 41 20.80 18.89 -19.63
CA THR A 41 21.87 19.60 -20.34
C THR A 41 22.42 20.85 -19.66
N SER A 42 21.68 21.48 -18.74
CA SER A 42 22.08 22.77 -18.13
C SER A 42 22.63 22.66 -16.70
N SER A 43 22.46 21.51 -16.04
CA SER A 43 22.85 21.29 -14.64
C SER A 43 23.91 20.21 -14.43
N ILE A 44 24.41 19.58 -15.50
CA ILE A 44 25.63 18.76 -15.45
C ILE A 44 26.78 19.67 -14.97
N LYS A 45 27.29 19.40 -13.77
CA LYS A 45 28.61 19.90 -13.37
C LYS A 45 29.63 19.26 -14.33
N ASP A 46 30.15 20.06 -15.26
CA ASP A 46 31.20 19.63 -16.19
C ASP A 46 32.50 19.44 -15.40
N THR A 47 32.68 18.26 -14.79
CA THR A 47 33.88 17.89 -14.06
C THR A 47 34.68 16.89 -14.89
N THR A 48 35.96 17.19 -15.05
CA THR A 48 36.97 16.28 -15.64
C THR A 48 37.31 15.10 -14.71
N GLU A 49 36.40 14.75 -13.80
CA GLU A 49 36.57 13.70 -12.81
C GLU A 49 36.24 12.33 -13.39
N LYS A 50 36.89 11.30 -12.85
CA LYS A 50 36.61 9.91 -13.22
C LYS A 50 35.14 9.58 -12.88
N PRO A 51 34.46 8.74 -13.67
CA PRO A 51 33.11 8.29 -13.35
C PRO A 51 33.10 7.64 -11.96
N TYR A 52 32.13 8.03 -11.13
CA TYR A 52 31.95 7.43 -9.81
C TYR A 52 31.64 5.93 -9.95
N THR A 53 32.31 5.13 -9.13
CA THR A 53 32.12 3.68 -9.03
C THR A 53 31.72 3.38 -7.60
N HIS A 54 30.56 2.74 -7.42
CA HIS A 54 30.10 2.34 -6.10
C HIS A 54 31.05 1.30 -5.47
N SER A 55 31.06 1.23 -4.14
CA SER A 55 31.80 0.19 -3.42
C SER A 55 31.04 -1.13 -3.41
N GLU A 56 31.75 -2.24 -3.18
CA GLU A 56 31.11 -3.55 -2.96
C GLU A 56 30.35 -3.61 -1.62
N ASN A 57 30.85 -2.92 -0.59
CA ASN A 57 30.17 -2.81 0.69
C ASN A 57 29.19 -1.64 0.69
N GLY A 58 27.99 -1.83 1.24
CA GLY A 58 27.00 -0.76 1.38
C GLY A 58 26.27 -0.41 0.09
N TYR A 59 26.35 -1.26 -0.93
CA TYR A 59 25.62 -1.08 -2.19
C TYR A 59 24.66 -2.25 -2.40
N PHE A 60 23.46 -1.94 -2.88
CA PHE A 60 22.52 -2.92 -3.39
C PHE A 60 21.69 -2.25 -4.48
N ASN A 61 21.52 -2.94 -5.60
CA ASN A 61 20.56 -2.55 -6.63
C ASN A 61 19.82 -3.80 -7.09
N LEU A 62 18.49 -3.75 -7.04
CA LEU A 62 17.65 -4.89 -7.38
C LEU A 62 17.91 -5.39 -8.81
N VAL A 63 18.24 -4.52 -9.78
CA VAL A 63 18.51 -4.96 -11.15
C VAL A 63 19.74 -5.87 -11.27
N ASP A 64 20.68 -5.79 -10.30
CA ASP A 64 21.86 -6.67 -10.28
C ASP A 64 21.49 -8.12 -9.95
N SER A 65 20.27 -8.35 -9.44
CA SER A 65 19.72 -9.70 -9.25
C SER A 65 19.22 -10.35 -10.54
N GLY A 66 19.18 -9.60 -11.65
CA GLY A 66 18.62 -10.04 -12.93
C GLY A 66 17.15 -9.65 -13.14
N TYR A 67 16.55 -8.89 -12.23
CA TYR A 67 15.25 -8.27 -12.43
C TYR A 67 15.30 -7.29 -13.61
N ASP A 68 14.39 -7.47 -14.56
CA ASP A 68 14.34 -6.66 -15.79
C ASP A 68 13.39 -5.48 -15.59
N LEU A 69 13.89 -4.42 -14.95
CA LEU A 69 13.12 -3.21 -14.70
C LEU A 69 12.79 -2.49 -16.02
N GLN A 70 11.50 -2.42 -16.36
CA GLN A 70 11.01 -1.54 -17.41
C GLN A 70 10.96 -0.09 -16.88
N MET A 71 11.56 0.84 -17.61
CA MET A 71 11.65 2.25 -17.22
C MET A 71 10.60 3.09 -17.95
N ASP A 72 9.34 2.75 -17.75
CA ASP A 72 8.25 3.43 -18.44
C ASP A 72 8.08 4.90 -17.98
N THR A 73 7.42 5.69 -18.82
CA THR A 73 7.09 7.08 -18.49
C THR A 73 5.61 7.19 -18.15
N GLN A 74 5.30 7.86 -17.03
CA GLN A 74 3.91 8.01 -16.60
C GLN A 74 3.06 8.87 -17.54
N GLU A 75 1.75 8.70 -17.45
CA GLU A 75 0.76 9.58 -18.08
C GLU A 75 0.05 10.43 -17.03
N GLY A 76 0.10 11.76 -17.13
CA GLY A 76 -0.55 12.64 -16.15
C GLY A 76 -0.06 12.41 -14.72
N GLY A 77 -0.97 12.45 -13.75
CA GLY A 77 -0.73 12.21 -12.32
C GLY A 77 -0.69 10.73 -11.91
N THR A 78 -0.17 9.82 -12.75
CA THR A 78 -0.22 8.36 -12.48
C THR A 78 1.04 7.77 -11.83
N CYS A 79 1.95 8.59 -11.28
CA CYS A 79 3.20 8.12 -10.66
C CYS A 79 3.02 7.00 -9.61
N TRP A 80 1.96 7.08 -8.80
CA TRP A 80 1.58 6.08 -7.81
C TRP A 80 1.33 4.69 -8.41
N LEU A 81 0.77 4.61 -9.63
CA LEU A 81 0.51 3.35 -10.34
C LEU A 81 1.79 2.78 -10.96
N TYR A 82 2.61 3.63 -11.58
CA TYR A 82 3.90 3.20 -12.12
C TYR A 82 4.81 2.71 -10.99
N SER A 83 4.83 3.40 -9.85
CA SER A 83 5.60 2.93 -8.70
C SER A 83 5.10 1.59 -8.15
N ALA A 84 3.78 1.40 -8.12
CA ALA A 84 3.21 0.14 -7.70
C ALA A 84 3.48 -1.01 -8.66
N SER A 85 3.44 -0.77 -9.98
CA SER A 85 3.78 -1.80 -10.98
C SER A 85 5.19 -2.36 -10.74
N VAL A 86 6.18 -1.49 -10.53
CA VAL A 86 7.56 -1.92 -10.24
C VAL A 86 7.66 -2.69 -8.92
N SER A 87 6.94 -2.27 -7.88
CA SER A 87 6.90 -3.02 -6.61
C SER A 87 6.32 -4.43 -6.80
N ILE A 88 5.19 -4.53 -7.50
CA ILE A 88 4.49 -5.79 -7.80
C ILE A 88 5.35 -6.73 -8.67
N GLU A 89 5.88 -6.22 -9.78
CA GLU A 89 6.68 -6.98 -10.75
C GLU A 89 7.98 -7.50 -10.14
N SER A 90 8.69 -6.65 -9.39
CA SER A 90 9.91 -7.06 -8.71
C SER A 90 9.65 -8.12 -7.64
N SER A 91 8.55 -8.00 -6.89
CA SER A 91 8.17 -9.01 -5.92
C SER A 91 7.87 -10.35 -6.58
N TYR A 92 7.12 -10.34 -7.68
CA TYR A 92 6.84 -11.55 -8.43
C TYR A 92 8.11 -12.18 -9.00
N PHE A 93 9.04 -11.38 -9.51
CA PHE A 93 10.33 -11.86 -10.00
C PHE A 93 11.14 -12.54 -8.89
N LEU A 94 11.25 -11.94 -7.71
CA LEU A 94 12.00 -12.55 -6.59
C LEU A 94 11.37 -13.87 -6.12
N ASN A 95 10.05 -13.96 -6.14
CA ASN A 95 9.32 -15.15 -5.69
C ASN A 95 9.33 -16.30 -6.73
N ASN A 96 9.33 -15.98 -8.03
CA ASN A 96 9.09 -16.96 -9.09
C ASN A 96 10.23 -17.10 -10.11
N GLY A 97 11.18 -16.15 -10.13
CA GLY A 97 12.29 -16.11 -11.09
C GLY A 97 11.87 -15.71 -12.51
N THR A 98 10.68 -15.15 -12.68
CA THR A 98 10.11 -14.75 -13.97
C THR A 98 9.58 -13.32 -13.91
N ASN A 99 9.86 -12.53 -14.94
CA ASN A 99 9.29 -11.19 -15.08
C ASN A 99 7.83 -11.28 -15.53
N ILE A 100 7.02 -10.35 -15.04
CA ILE A 100 5.66 -10.08 -15.48
C ILE A 100 5.59 -8.60 -15.87
N ASP A 101 4.51 -8.22 -16.56
CA ASP A 101 4.27 -6.87 -17.05
C ASP A 101 2.87 -6.47 -16.57
N ILE A 102 2.82 -5.49 -15.66
CA ILE A 102 1.60 -4.98 -15.04
C ILE A 102 1.34 -3.58 -15.60
N ASN A 103 0.36 -3.49 -16.50
CA ASN A 103 -0.04 -2.23 -17.08
C ASN A 103 -0.61 -1.26 -16.01
N PRO A 104 0.06 -0.12 -15.72
CA PRO A 104 -0.39 0.82 -14.71
C PRO A 104 -1.78 1.40 -14.99
N LEU A 105 -2.13 1.60 -16.28
CA LEU A 105 -3.43 2.17 -16.64
C LEU A 105 -4.59 1.18 -16.48
N GLU A 106 -4.33 -0.13 -16.55
CA GLU A 106 -5.35 -1.11 -16.20
C GLU A 106 -5.66 -1.07 -14.70
N MET A 107 -4.64 -0.83 -13.85
CA MET A 107 -4.89 -0.60 -12.42
C MET A 107 -5.75 0.64 -12.19
N LEU A 108 -5.53 1.73 -12.93
CA LEU A 108 -6.38 2.93 -12.86
C LEU A 108 -7.84 2.61 -13.20
N ASP A 109 -8.06 1.86 -14.29
CA ASP A 109 -9.39 1.49 -14.76
C ASP A 109 -10.12 0.61 -13.75
N ILE A 110 -9.42 -0.28 -13.03
CA ILE A 110 -10.01 -1.10 -11.96
C ILE A 110 -10.32 -0.22 -10.73
N ILE A 111 -9.37 0.60 -10.29
CA ILE A 111 -9.48 1.42 -9.07
C ILE A 111 -10.61 2.45 -9.19
N TYR A 112 -10.84 3.02 -10.37
CA TYR A 112 -11.90 4.00 -10.58
C TYR A 112 -13.00 3.50 -11.52
N SER A 113 -13.20 2.18 -11.62
CA SER A 113 -14.29 1.63 -12.43
C SER A 113 -15.66 2.12 -11.95
N ASP A 114 -16.54 2.45 -12.89
CA ASP A 114 -17.93 2.81 -12.62
C ASP A 114 -18.86 1.57 -12.60
N ASP A 115 -18.33 0.38 -12.94
CA ASP A 115 -19.09 -0.88 -13.01
C ASP A 115 -19.23 -1.60 -11.67
N LYS A 116 -18.53 -1.13 -10.64
CA LYS A 116 -18.59 -1.67 -9.27
C LYS A 116 -19.62 -0.92 -8.41
N SER A 117 -20.09 -1.56 -7.35
CA SER A 117 -21.10 -0.99 -6.46
C SER A 117 -20.52 -0.28 -5.22
N GLU A 118 -19.24 -0.51 -4.93
CA GLU A 118 -18.49 -0.01 -3.77
C GLU A 118 -17.00 0.25 -4.11
N GLY A 119 -16.25 0.85 -3.19
CA GLY A 119 -14.87 1.30 -3.34
C GLY A 119 -14.76 2.75 -3.82
N PHE A 120 -13.69 3.05 -4.56
CA PHE A 120 -13.40 4.40 -5.05
C PHE A 120 -14.13 4.76 -6.33
N PHE A 121 -14.72 5.95 -6.35
CA PHE A 121 -15.37 6.54 -7.52
C PHE A 121 -14.87 7.96 -7.75
N VAL A 122 -14.81 8.34 -9.02
CA VAL A 122 -14.42 9.68 -9.45
C VAL A 122 -15.64 10.39 -10.01
N LYS A 123 -15.81 11.65 -9.62
CA LYS A 123 -16.89 12.48 -10.10
C LYS A 123 -16.89 12.61 -11.63
N GLU A 124 -18.09 12.60 -12.21
CA GLU A 124 -18.28 12.74 -13.65
C GLU A 124 -17.57 14.00 -14.21
N GLY A 125 -16.88 13.82 -15.34
CA GLY A 125 -16.18 14.90 -16.05
C GLY A 125 -14.74 15.14 -15.58
N ILE A 126 -14.29 14.49 -14.51
CA ILE A 126 -12.91 14.53 -14.06
C ILE A 126 -12.06 13.51 -14.82
N ASN A 127 -10.90 13.92 -15.30
CA ASN A 127 -9.94 13.02 -15.93
C ASN A 127 -9.20 12.21 -14.86
N LYS A 128 -9.52 10.91 -14.75
CA LYS A 128 -8.93 9.97 -13.80
C LYS A 128 -7.39 9.93 -13.87
N LYS A 129 -6.79 10.19 -15.05
CA LYS A 129 -5.33 10.21 -15.23
C LYS A 129 -4.63 11.39 -14.56
N GLU A 130 -5.35 12.47 -14.22
CA GLU A 130 -4.76 13.69 -13.64
C GLU A 130 -4.91 13.76 -12.12
N LEU A 131 -5.62 12.83 -11.49
CA LEU A 131 -6.04 12.97 -10.10
C LEU A 131 -4.99 12.62 -9.04
N GLY A 132 -3.95 11.88 -9.39
CA GLY A 132 -3.14 11.22 -8.38
C GLY A 132 -3.91 10.07 -7.71
N GLY A 133 -3.30 9.50 -6.68
CA GLY A 133 -3.87 8.42 -5.89
C GLY A 133 -2.86 7.99 -4.84
N TRP A 134 -3.13 6.88 -4.16
CA TRP A 134 -2.29 6.39 -3.08
C TRP A 134 -2.07 4.89 -3.16
N SER A 135 -0.93 4.42 -2.63
CA SER A 135 -0.57 3.00 -2.56
C SER A 135 -1.58 2.13 -1.79
N TRP A 136 -2.31 2.70 -0.82
CA TRP A 136 -3.36 1.98 -0.09
C TRP A 136 -4.59 1.70 -0.97
N MET A 137 -4.99 2.61 -1.86
CA MET A 137 -6.08 2.37 -2.82
C MET A 137 -5.78 1.16 -3.73
N ILE A 138 -4.50 1.03 -4.12
CA ILE A 138 -4.00 -0.10 -4.91
C ILE A 138 -4.10 -1.39 -4.10
N THR A 139 -3.63 -1.36 -2.85
CA THR A 139 -3.70 -2.51 -1.95
C THR A 139 -5.15 -2.98 -1.79
N GLU A 140 -6.04 -2.07 -1.45
CA GLU A 140 -7.45 -2.35 -1.19
C GLU A 140 -8.14 -2.93 -2.42
N THR A 141 -7.98 -2.25 -3.56
CA THR A 141 -8.63 -2.68 -4.81
C THR A 141 -8.03 -3.99 -5.33
N LEU A 142 -6.71 -4.14 -5.36
CA LEU A 142 -6.06 -5.27 -6.03
C LEU A 142 -5.94 -6.51 -5.11
N SER A 143 -6.21 -6.38 -3.81
CA SER A 143 -6.44 -7.53 -2.92
C SER A 143 -7.74 -8.28 -3.24
N ASN A 144 -8.63 -7.69 -4.04
CA ASN A 144 -9.82 -8.33 -4.58
C ASN A 144 -9.57 -9.12 -5.88
N GLY A 145 -8.33 -9.07 -6.40
CA GLY A 145 -7.91 -9.73 -7.63
C GLY A 145 -7.97 -8.82 -8.86
N PHE A 146 -7.06 -9.07 -9.79
CA PHE A 146 -6.93 -8.35 -11.06
C PHE A 146 -6.32 -9.27 -12.12
N GLY A 147 -7.11 -9.59 -13.15
CA GLY A 147 -6.73 -10.64 -14.10
C GLY A 147 -6.57 -11.99 -13.40
N LYS A 148 -5.38 -12.60 -13.51
CA LYS A 148 -5.03 -13.85 -12.80
C LYS A 148 -4.27 -13.63 -11.49
N TYR A 149 -4.03 -12.37 -11.14
CA TYR A 149 -3.18 -11.99 -10.03
C TYR A 149 -4.02 -11.49 -8.85
N VAL A 150 -3.45 -11.56 -7.65
CA VAL A 150 -3.99 -10.93 -6.44
C VAL A 150 -2.83 -10.45 -5.58
N ILE A 151 -2.97 -9.27 -4.96
CA ILE A 151 -2.03 -8.82 -3.93
C ILE A 151 -2.13 -9.78 -2.76
N ASP A 152 -1.05 -10.48 -2.42
CA ASP A 152 -1.02 -11.45 -1.31
C ASP A 152 -0.34 -10.90 -0.06
N LYS A 153 0.39 -9.78 -0.21
CA LYS A 153 0.96 -9.04 0.90
C LYS A 153 1.10 -7.57 0.55
N ALA A 154 0.72 -6.69 1.47
CA ALA A 154 1.09 -5.28 1.43
C ALA A 154 1.73 -4.92 2.76
N THR A 155 2.99 -4.51 2.72
CA THR A 155 3.80 -4.21 3.91
C THR A 155 3.93 -2.71 4.05
N VAL A 156 3.23 -2.14 5.03
CA VAL A 156 3.40 -0.74 5.44
C VAL A 156 4.62 -0.65 6.36
N ILE A 157 5.61 0.14 5.95
CA ILE A 157 6.88 0.28 6.67
C ILE A 157 6.81 1.56 7.51
N GLU A 158 7.42 1.56 8.69
CA GLU A 158 7.52 2.77 9.50
C GLU A 158 8.50 3.77 8.86
N GLU A 159 8.06 5.03 8.72
CA GLU A 159 8.89 6.11 8.17
C GLU A 159 10.20 6.28 8.96
N GLY A 160 11.29 6.57 8.25
CA GLY A 160 12.63 6.72 8.87
C GLY A 160 13.32 5.41 9.24
N SER A 161 12.66 4.25 9.08
CA SER A 161 13.26 2.93 9.38
C SER A 161 14.18 2.43 8.26
N THR A 162 15.34 3.06 8.11
CA THR A 162 16.32 2.79 7.01
C THR A 162 16.68 1.31 6.89
N GLU A 163 17.04 0.64 7.99
CA GLU A 163 17.45 -0.78 7.95
C GLU A 163 16.29 -1.71 7.58
N LYS A 164 15.07 -1.43 8.09
CA LYS A 164 13.87 -2.18 7.72
C LYS A 164 13.55 -1.99 6.25
N LEU A 165 13.66 -0.76 5.72
CA LEU A 165 13.46 -0.47 4.31
C LEU A 165 14.46 -1.25 3.44
N LYS A 166 15.75 -1.24 3.79
CA LYS A 166 16.78 -2.04 3.10
C LYS A 166 16.50 -3.54 3.16
N GLU A 167 16.08 -4.06 4.31
CA GLU A 167 15.69 -5.46 4.47
C GLU A 167 14.48 -5.82 3.60
N THR A 168 13.46 -4.98 3.59
CA THR A 168 12.27 -5.17 2.74
C THR A 168 12.64 -5.17 1.27
N ILE A 169 13.45 -4.21 0.82
CA ILE A 169 13.92 -4.15 -0.59
C ILE A 169 14.59 -5.48 -1.01
N LYS A 170 15.45 -6.04 -0.15
CA LYS A 170 16.13 -7.32 -0.44
C LYS A 170 15.17 -8.51 -0.49
N ASN A 171 14.18 -8.53 0.40
CA ASN A 171 13.38 -9.72 0.66
C ASN A 171 12.07 -9.76 -0.12
N THR A 172 11.53 -8.61 -0.49
CA THR A 172 10.19 -8.50 -1.09
C THR A 172 10.17 -7.77 -2.42
N GLY A 173 11.28 -7.17 -2.85
CA GLY A 173 11.34 -6.35 -4.06
C GLY A 173 11.23 -4.87 -3.76
N ALA A 174 11.04 -4.07 -4.80
CA ALA A 174 11.10 -2.63 -4.73
C ALA A 174 9.98 -2.03 -3.85
N VAL A 175 10.24 -0.87 -3.24
CA VAL A 175 9.33 -0.24 -2.26
C VAL A 175 8.85 1.11 -2.77
N ILE A 176 7.54 1.31 -2.77
CA ILE A 176 6.88 2.58 -3.14
C ILE A 176 7.12 3.59 -2.02
N VAL A 177 7.50 4.82 -2.35
CA VAL A 177 7.64 5.92 -1.40
C VAL A 177 7.20 7.24 -2.03
N SER A 178 6.65 8.13 -1.23
CA SER A 178 6.40 9.52 -1.64
C SER A 178 7.62 10.39 -1.30
N VAL A 179 7.99 11.26 -2.23
CA VAL A 179 9.16 12.15 -2.16
C VAL A 179 8.82 13.55 -2.65
N PRO A 180 9.52 14.58 -2.16
CA PRO A 180 9.26 15.94 -2.59
C PRO A 180 10.06 16.27 -3.85
N ASP A 181 9.44 16.10 -5.02
CA ASP A 181 10.15 16.06 -6.30
C ASP A 181 9.93 17.30 -7.18
N THR A 182 8.83 18.04 -7.06
CA THR A 182 8.57 19.13 -8.02
C THR A 182 9.49 20.34 -7.87
N ASP A 183 10.14 20.55 -6.72
CA ASP A 183 11.12 21.63 -6.53
C ASP A 183 12.42 21.36 -7.31
N ARG A 184 12.43 21.82 -8.56
CA ARG A 184 13.57 21.76 -9.48
C ARG A 184 14.82 22.46 -8.94
N THR A 185 14.71 23.33 -7.94
CA THR A 185 15.88 23.96 -7.33
C THR A 185 16.71 22.97 -6.50
N LYS A 186 16.10 21.87 -6.06
CA LYS A 186 16.72 20.80 -5.26
C LYS A 186 17.35 19.68 -6.09
N LYS A 187 16.95 19.57 -7.36
CA LYS A 187 17.50 18.58 -8.30
C LYS A 187 18.87 19.00 -8.83
N GLY A 188 19.75 18.01 -8.98
CA GLY A 188 21.09 18.17 -9.56
C GLY A 188 21.48 16.97 -10.42
N ALA A 189 22.61 17.10 -11.10
CA ALA A 189 23.21 15.99 -11.84
C ALA A 189 24.72 15.95 -11.56
N PHE A 190 25.25 14.74 -11.42
CA PHE A 190 26.69 14.48 -11.38
C PHE A 190 27.01 13.36 -12.37
N ASN A 191 27.78 13.66 -13.43
CA ASN A 191 27.90 12.78 -14.60
C ASN A 191 26.51 12.37 -15.13
N ASN A 192 26.20 11.07 -15.12
CA ASN A 192 24.91 10.51 -15.54
C ASN A 192 23.98 10.20 -14.35
N TYR A 193 24.36 10.57 -13.13
CA TYR A 193 23.56 10.36 -11.94
C TYR A 193 22.64 11.56 -11.73
N MET A 194 21.34 11.35 -11.89
CA MET A 194 20.32 12.32 -11.48
C MET A 194 20.18 12.25 -9.96
N THR A 195 20.20 13.41 -9.31
CA THR A 195 20.26 13.50 -7.84
C THR A 195 19.24 14.47 -7.30
N ILE A 196 18.73 14.21 -6.10
CA ILE A 196 17.95 15.17 -5.32
C ILE A 196 18.34 15.12 -3.84
N ASN A 197 18.42 16.31 -3.26
CA ASN A 197 18.47 16.48 -1.81
C ASN A 197 17.48 17.56 -1.42
N HIS A 198 16.32 17.15 -0.91
CA HIS A 198 15.24 18.04 -0.51
C HIS A 198 14.80 17.75 0.93
N VAL A 199 15.39 18.48 1.87
CA VAL A 199 15.03 18.39 3.29
C VAL A 199 13.87 19.34 3.57
N THR A 200 12.69 18.77 3.83
CA THR A 200 11.48 19.52 4.17
C THR A 200 10.61 18.74 5.16
N ASP A 201 10.00 19.47 6.09
CA ASP A 201 9.00 18.98 7.03
C ASP A 201 7.56 19.29 6.55
N ASN A 202 7.42 20.02 5.44
CA ASN A 202 6.13 20.36 4.87
C ASN A 202 5.55 19.16 4.10
N ILE A 203 4.41 18.65 4.54
CA ILE A 203 3.78 17.48 3.91
C ILE A 203 3.31 17.78 2.48
N ASP A 204 2.93 19.02 2.19
CA ASP A 204 2.45 19.43 0.87
C ASP A 204 3.53 19.37 -0.21
N ASP A 205 4.81 19.31 0.19
CA ASP A 205 5.92 19.18 -0.74
C ASP A 205 6.06 17.73 -1.25
N TYR A 206 5.47 16.73 -0.59
CA TYR A 206 5.53 15.31 -1.01
C TYR A 206 4.50 15.05 -2.11
N ASP A 207 4.88 15.41 -3.32
CA ASP A 207 4.03 15.53 -4.50
C ASP A 207 4.18 14.39 -5.52
N HIS A 208 5.11 13.45 -5.28
CA HIS A 208 5.46 12.44 -6.26
C HIS A 208 5.80 11.09 -5.63
N ASP A 209 5.31 10.01 -6.24
CA ASP A 209 5.65 8.64 -5.85
C ASP A 209 6.74 8.08 -6.75
N VAL A 210 7.77 7.52 -6.10
CA VAL A 210 8.88 6.81 -6.74
C VAL A 210 9.02 5.41 -6.14
N THR A 211 9.79 4.54 -6.81
CA THR A 211 10.09 3.21 -6.26
C THR A 211 11.55 3.08 -5.88
N ILE A 212 11.84 2.80 -4.62
CA ILE A 212 13.19 2.49 -4.16
C ILE A 212 13.53 1.06 -4.56
N ILE A 213 14.54 0.91 -5.42
CA ILE A 213 15.04 -0.36 -5.92
C ILE A 213 16.38 -0.74 -5.29
N GLY A 214 16.98 0.16 -4.50
CA GLY A 214 18.28 -0.08 -3.90
C GLY A 214 18.84 1.11 -3.13
N TRP A 215 20.13 1.02 -2.82
CA TRP A 215 20.87 2.07 -2.13
C TRP A 215 22.37 1.99 -2.40
N ASP A 216 23.05 3.10 -2.15
CA ASP A 216 24.50 3.23 -2.10
C ASP A 216 24.89 4.07 -0.89
N ASP A 217 25.36 3.41 0.18
CA ASP A 217 25.78 4.02 1.45
C ASP A 217 26.99 4.96 1.30
N ASN A 218 27.75 4.81 0.21
CA ASN A 218 28.96 5.59 -0.02
C ASN A 218 28.79 6.65 -1.11
N PHE A 219 27.56 6.84 -1.63
CA PHE A 219 27.26 7.88 -2.62
C PHE A 219 27.69 9.26 -2.08
N PRO A 220 28.61 9.97 -2.74
CA PRO A 220 29.22 11.18 -2.19
C PRO A 220 28.22 12.32 -2.00
N LYS A 221 28.23 12.92 -0.81
CA LYS A 221 27.33 14.02 -0.44
C LYS A 221 27.49 15.28 -1.27
N GLU A 222 28.69 15.50 -1.81
CA GLU A 222 29.03 16.61 -2.70
C GLU A 222 28.45 16.48 -4.13
N TYR A 223 27.91 15.32 -4.48
CA TYR A 223 27.30 15.08 -5.79
C TYR A 223 25.88 15.63 -5.89
N PHE A 224 25.23 15.85 -4.75
CA PHE A 224 23.97 16.58 -4.69
C PHE A 224 24.20 18.08 -4.98
N LYS A 225 23.20 18.74 -5.57
CA LYS A 225 23.25 20.18 -5.84
C LYS A 225 23.31 20.98 -4.54
N ASP A 226 22.35 20.72 -3.67
CA ASP A 226 22.41 21.12 -2.27
C ASP A 226 23.18 20.00 -1.55
N GLU A 227 24.43 20.29 -1.16
CA GLU A 227 25.32 19.29 -0.54
C GLU A 227 24.62 18.60 0.64
N ALA A 228 24.63 17.27 0.64
CA ALA A 228 24.04 16.48 1.72
C ALA A 228 24.91 16.52 3.00
N SER A 229 24.26 16.28 4.13
CA SER A 229 24.86 16.24 5.45
C SER A 229 25.79 15.02 5.63
N GLN A 230 25.50 13.94 4.91
CA GLN A 230 26.22 12.66 4.93
C GLN A 230 26.26 12.01 3.55
N ASN A 231 27.22 11.11 3.36
CA ASN A 231 27.19 10.21 2.20
C ASN A 231 26.01 9.25 2.33
N GLY A 232 25.53 8.77 1.19
CA GLY A 232 24.44 7.81 1.14
C GLY A 232 23.28 8.28 0.29
N ALA A 233 22.78 7.39 -0.56
CA ALA A 233 21.63 7.65 -1.40
C ALA A 233 20.76 6.40 -1.53
N TRP A 234 19.46 6.61 -1.62
CA TRP A 234 18.54 5.64 -2.19
C TRP A 234 18.65 5.66 -3.71
N ILE A 235 18.55 4.49 -4.33
CA ILE A 235 18.48 4.32 -5.77
C ILE A 235 17.02 4.07 -6.11
N ALA A 236 16.43 4.95 -6.92
CA ALA A 236 15.02 4.93 -7.24
C ALA A 236 14.76 4.86 -8.75
N TYR A 237 13.68 4.18 -9.09
CA TYR A 237 12.97 4.39 -10.35
C TYR A 237 12.01 5.57 -10.19
N ASN A 238 12.06 6.50 -11.15
CA ASN A 238 11.18 7.66 -11.22
C ASN A 238 10.54 7.70 -12.61
N SER A 239 9.22 7.53 -12.67
CA SER A 239 8.44 7.48 -13.92
C SER A 239 8.33 8.81 -14.66
N LEU A 240 8.87 9.91 -14.13
CA LEU A 240 9.08 11.15 -14.89
C LEU A 240 10.34 11.08 -15.77
N LEU A 241 11.32 10.28 -15.36
CA LEU A 241 12.60 10.16 -16.05
C LEU A 241 12.56 9.13 -17.20
N GLY A 242 11.63 8.18 -17.20
CA GLY A 242 11.64 7.08 -18.17
C GLY A 242 13.02 6.43 -18.28
N ASP A 243 13.50 6.23 -19.51
CA ASP A 243 14.79 5.60 -19.83
C ASP A 243 16.05 6.41 -19.43
N PHE A 244 15.91 7.58 -18.77
CA PHE A 244 17.06 8.39 -18.34
C PHE A 244 17.83 7.79 -17.14
N GLY A 245 17.42 6.62 -16.65
CA GLY A 245 18.17 5.83 -15.67
C GLY A 245 17.73 6.08 -14.23
N TYR A 246 18.61 5.75 -13.29
CA TYR A 246 18.27 5.81 -11.86
C TYR A 246 18.33 7.22 -11.28
N TYR A 247 17.44 7.44 -10.32
CA TYR A 247 17.37 8.66 -9.54
C TYR A 247 17.94 8.43 -8.14
N TYR A 248 18.92 9.23 -7.75
CA TYR A 248 19.62 9.12 -6.47
C TYR A 248 19.05 10.14 -5.48
N ILE A 249 18.43 9.63 -4.42
CA ILE A 249 17.76 10.44 -3.41
C ILE A 249 18.61 10.41 -2.15
N SER A 250 19.07 11.58 -1.69
CA SER A 250 19.88 11.70 -0.48
C SER A 250 19.19 11.06 0.73
N TYR A 251 19.95 10.42 1.62
CA TYR A 251 19.44 9.95 2.91
C TYR A 251 18.93 11.07 3.83
N ASP A 252 19.27 12.33 3.54
CA ASP A 252 18.70 13.48 4.24
C ASP A 252 17.24 13.77 3.81
N THR A 253 16.84 13.31 2.62
CA THR A 253 15.46 13.46 2.14
C THR A 253 14.62 12.37 2.79
N ALA A 254 13.67 12.77 3.64
CA ALA A 254 12.77 11.82 4.27
C ALA A 254 11.89 11.14 3.19
N LEU A 255 11.61 9.86 3.39
CA LEU A 255 10.72 9.08 2.54
C LEU A 255 9.40 8.90 3.28
N LYS A 256 8.27 9.19 2.62
CA LYS A 256 6.93 9.10 3.20
C LYS A 256 6.16 7.91 2.66
N SER A 257 5.22 7.41 3.46
CA SER A 257 4.30 6.34 3.08
C SER A 257 4.97 5.09 2.44
N PRO A 258 6.07 4.55 3.00
CA PRO A 258 6.77 3.44 2.39
C PRO A 258 5.92 2.16 2.40
N VAL A 259 5.62 1.61 1.22
CA VAL A 259 4.80 0.40 1.03
C VAL A 259 5.46 -0.57 0.07
N ALA A 260 5.57 -1.84 0.47
CA ALA A 260 6.00 -2.93 -0.41
C ALA A 260 4.82 -3.83 -0.76
N LEU A 261 4.62 -4.11 -2.05
CA LEU A 261 3.54 -4.96 -2.56
C LEU A 261 4.09 -6.30 -3.03
N SER A 262 3.39 -7.38 -2.72
CA SER A 262 3.63 -8.72 -3.25
C SER A 262 2.37 -9.22 -3.95
N VAL A 263 2.57 -10.02 -4.99
CA VAL A 263 1.51 -10.56 -5.83
C VAL A 263 1.70 -12.05 -6.07
N THR A 264 0.59 -12.75 -6.28
CA THR A 264 0.56 -14.18 -6.61
C THR A 264 -0.51 -14.47 -7.66
N ASP A 265 -0.33 -15.55 -8.42
CA ASP A 265 -1.34 -16.11 -9.35
C ASP A 265 -1.78 -17.52 -8.95
N LYS A 266 -1.60 -17.88 -7.67
CA LYS A 266 -1.96 -19.20 -7.13
C LYS A 266 -3.47 -19.45 -7.02
N TYR A 267 -4.28 -18.41 -6.90
CA TYR A 267 -5.70 -18.51 -6.56
C TYR A 267 -6.58 -18.27 -7.78
N SER A 268 -7.59 -19.10 -7.96
CA SER A 268 -8.50 -19.05 -9.11
C SER A 268 -9.71 -18.15 -8.90
N ASP A 269 -10.07 -17.87 -7.64
CA ASP A 269 -11.17 -16.99 -7.29
C ASP A 269 -10.99 -16.38 -5.89
N ILE A 270 -11.54 -15.19 -5.69
CA ILE A 270 -11.51 -14.47 -4.42
C ILE A 270 -12.93 -13.98 -4.12
N LEU A 271 -13.48 -14.38 -2.98
CA LEU A 271 -14.70 -13.78 -2.46
C LEU A 271 -14.40 -12.82 -1.32
N PHE A 272 -15.10 -11.70 -1.31
CA PHE A 272 -14.99 -10.64 -0.33
C PHE A 272 -16.33 -9.90 -0.25
N TYR A 273 -16.54 -9.23 0.87
CA TYR A 273 -17.63 -8.24 1.03
C TYR A 273 -17.08 -6.82 1.27
N ASP A 274 -15.77 -6.69 1.50
CA ASP A 274 -15.13 -5.41 1.76
C ASP A 274 -14.42 -4.86 0.51
N CYS A 275 -14.45 -3.54 0.38
CA CYS A 275 -13.69 -2.79 -0.62
C CYS A 275 -12.37 -2.21 -0.10
N GLY A 276 -11.99 -2.50 1.14
CA GLY A 276 -10.71 -2.07 1.72
C GLY A 276 -10.74 -1.91 3.24
N ASN A 277 -9.58 -1.61 3.85
CA ASN A 277 -9.47 -1.23 5.25
C ASN A 277 -9.17 0.27 5.36
N GLU A 278 -10.02 1.08 4.71
CA GLU A 278 -9.84 2.52 4.64
C GLU A 278 -9.74 3.12 6.05
N GLY A 279 -8.79 4.03 6.24
CA GLY A 279 -8.56 4.70 7.51
C GLY A 279 -8.04 3.80 8.64
N ASP A 280 -7.54 2.59 8.35
CA ASP A 280 -7.15 1.59 9.35
C ASP A 280 -8.30 1.26 10.33
N ALA A 281 -9.56 1.35 9.87
CA ALA A 281 -10.75 1.14 10.69
C ALA A 281 -10.73 -0.25 11.33
N SER A 282 -10.93 -0.32 12.65
CA SER A 282 -10.88 -1.60 13.36
C SER A 282 -11.74 -1.62 14.60
N VAL A 283 -12.20 -2.83 14.94
CA VAL A 283 -12.98 -3.11 16.15
C VAL A 283 -12.13 -3.87 17.15
N ASN A 284 -12.44 -3.71 18.44
CA ASN A 284 -11.71 -4.36 19.52
C ASN A 284 -12.68 -4.81 20.61
N VAL A 285 -12.60 -6.10 20.98
CA VAL A 285 -13.38 -6.70 22.06
C VAL A 285 -12.39 -7.26 23.10
N GLU A 286 -11.65 -6.36 23.74
CA GLU A 286 -10.61 -6.63 24.74
C GLU A 286 -9.82 -7.94 24.49
N SER A 287 -10.12 -9.01 25.23
CA SER A 287 -9.39 -10.29 25.20
C SER A 287 -9.97 -11.33 24.22
N ASN A 288 -11.00 -10.98 23.46
CA ASN A 288 -11.77 -11.90 22.64
C ASN A 288 -12.26 -11.27 21.31
N THR A 289 -11.46 -10.37 20.70
CA THR A 289 -11.79 -9.79 19.39
C THR A 289 -11.93 -10.88 18.34
N LYS A 290 -13.15 -11.09 17.85
CA LYS A 290 -13.45 -12.01 16.75
C LYS A 290 -14.42 -11.38 15.77
N THR A 291 -14.12 -11.53 14.49
CA THR A 291 -15.00 -11.15 13.39
C THR A 291 -15.17 -12.31 12.43
N ALA A 292 -16.26 -12.31 11.66
CA ALA A 292 -16.52 -13.36 10.69
C ALA A 292 -17.30 -12.86 9.48
N ASN A 293 -17.08 -13.49 8.33
CA ASN A 293 -17.91 -13.34 7.14
C ASN A 293 -18.54 -14.70 6.76
N ILE A 294 -19.80 -14.70 6.34
CA ILE A 294 -20.49 -15.88 5.79
C ILE A 294 -20.42 -15.85 4.27
N PHE A 295 -19.91 -16.90 3.63
CA PHE A 295 -19.81 -17.02 2.18
C PHE A 295 -20.71 -18.16 1.64
N HIS A 296 -21.19 -17.98 0.42
CA HIS A 296 -22.12 -18.88 -0.28
C HIS A 296 -21.51 -19.35 -1.61
N LYS A 297 -20.51 -20.23 -1.54
CA LYS A 297 -19.82 -20.76 -2.72
C LYS A 297 -19.27 -22.16 -2.47
N GLU A 298 -19.63 -23.07 -3.37
CA GLU A 298 -19.00 -24.38 -3.46
C GLU A 298 -17.59 -24.28 -4.08
N GLY A 299 -16.61 -24.91 -3.43
CA GLY A 299 -15.26 -25.01 -3.96
C GLY A 299 -14.22 -25.40 -2.92
N THR A 300 -12.96 -25.35 -3.34
CA THR A 300 -11.79 -25.68 -2.51
C THR A 300 -11.17 -24.39 -1.98
N LEU A 301 -11.44 -24.06 -0.72
CA LEU A 301 -10.83 -22.91 -0.04
C LEU A 301 -9.38 -23.24 0.32
N SER A 302 -8.44 -22.38 -0.06
CA SER A 302 -7.00 -22.62 0.10
C SER A 302 -6.28 -21.53 0.90
N ALA A 303 -6.83 -20.32 1.00
CA ALA A 303 -6.28 -19.28 1.86
C ALA A 303 -7.35 -18.29 2.34
N VAL A 304 -6.97 -17.51 3.37
CA VAL A 304 -7.77 -16.42 3.93
C VAL A 304 -6.95 -15.15 3.90
N GLY A 305 -7.53 -14.06 3.41
CA GLY A 305 -6.91 -12.74 3.36
C GLY A 305 -7.50 -11.80 4.39
N THR A 306 -6.67 -11.01 5.09
CA THR A 306 -7.13 -9.97 6.02
C THR A 306 -6.05 -8.90 6.25
N TYR A 307 -6.42 -7.82 6.93
CA TYR A 307 -5.53 -6.70 7.25
C TYR A 307 -5.02 -6.76 8.70
N SER A 308 -3.94 -6.04 8.97
CA SER A 308 -3.51 -5.73 10.33
C SER A 308 -2.95 -4.32 10.43
N THR A 309 -3.28 -3.64 11.52
CA THR A 309 -2.71 -2.33 11.86
C THR A 309 -1.36 -2.45 12.59
N THR A 310 -0.90 -3.67 12.87
CA THR A 310 0.36 -3.95 13.60
C THR A 310 1.14 -5.10 12.96
N GLU A 311 2.45 -5.15 13.18
CA GLU A 311 3.26 -6.30 12.76
C GLU A 311 3.11 -7.48 13.73
N ASN A 312 3.29 -8.70 13.21
CA ASN A 312 3.33 -9.95 13.99
C ASN A 312 2.08 -10.21 14.85
N GLN A 313 0.91 -9.75 14.40
CA GLN A 313 -0.36 -10.00 15.07
C GLN A 313 -0.71 -11.49 15.00
N LYS A 314 -0.95 -12.11 16.16
CA LYS A 314 -1.38 -13.51 16.22
C LYS A 314 -2.87 -13.58 15.93
N ILE A 315 -3.25 -14.54 15.12
CA ILE A 315 -4.64 -14.83 14.82
C ILE A 315 -4.95 -16.32 14.93
N LYS A 316 -6.23 -16.62 15.06
CA LYS A 316 -6.76 -17.96 14.87
C LYS A 316 -7.88 -17.90 13.84
N ILE A 317 -7.74 -18.68 12.78
CA ILE A 317 -8.74 -18.85 11.73
C ILE A 317 -9.58 -20.08 12.07
N GLU A 318 -10.90 -19.94 12.06
CA GLU A 318 -11.86 -21.03 12.25
C GLU A 318 -12.89 -20.98 11.12
N LEU A 319 -13.07 -22.09 10.41
CA LEU A 319 -14.17 -22.23 9.46
C LEU A 319 -15.34 -22.88 10.16
N TYR A 320 -16.53 -22.32 10.01
CA TYR A 320 -17.78 -22.86 10.52
C TYR A 320 -18.72 -23.23 9.38
N ASP A 321 -19.75 -24.01 9.67
CA ASP A 321 -20.98 -23.91 8.88
C ASP A 321 -21.56 -22.49 8.95
N SER A 322 -22.42 -22.13 7.99
CA SER A 322 -23.00 -20.77 7.91
C SER A 322 -23.85 -20.37 9.11
N ASN A 323 -24.19 -21.30 10.01
CA ASN A 323 -24.98 -21.03 11.22
C ASN A 323 -24.10 -20.91 12.47
N PHE A 324 -22.78 -20.99 12.34
CA PHE A 324 -21.81 -20.99 13.43
C PHE A 324 -21.99 -22.13 14.45
N GLU A 325 -22.61 -23.25 14.06
CA GLU A 325 -22.88 -24.38 14.96
C GLU A 325 -21.69 -25.34 15.04
N ASN A 326 -21.05 -25.64 13.90
CA ASN A 326 -19.99 -26.63 13.82
C ASN A 326 -18.70 -26.02 13.23
N ILE A 327 -17.57 -26.25 13.91
CA ILE A 327 -16.25 -25.94 13.38
C ILE A 327 -15.85 -27.03 12.37
N LEU A 328 -15.57 -26.60 11.14
CA LEU A 328 -15.11 -27.44 10.03
C LEU A 328 -13.58 -27.50 9.97
N TYR A 329 -12.92 -26.42 10.40
CA TYR A 329 -11.47 -26.24 10.32
C TYR A 329 -10.97 -25.24 11.37
N SER A 330 -9.73 -25.38 11.82
CA SER A 330 -9.07 -24.38 12.67
C SER A 330 -7.56 -24.38 12.46
N GLN A 331 -6.97 -23.18 12.43
CA GLN A 331 -5.52 -22.96 12.32
C GLN A 331 -5.11 -21.71 13.09
N ASP A 332 -4.02 -21.81 13.85
CA ASP A 332 -3.32 -20.63 14.38
C ASP A 332 -2.37 -20.07 13.32
N ALA A 333 -2.32 -18.74 13.19
CA ALA A 333 -1.46 -18.06 12.22
C ALA A 333 -0.93 -16.73 12.78
N VAL A 334 -0.03 -16.10 12.01
CA VAL A 334 0.54 -14.78 12.33
C VAL A 334 0.42 -13.91 11.10
N LEU A 335 -0.19 -12.74 11.27
CA LEU A 335 -0.14 -11.64 10.32
C LEU A 335 1.24 -11.00 10.46
N ALA A 336 2.14 -11.33 9.53
CA ALA A 336 3.55 -10.98 9.64
C ALA A 336 3.78 -9.47 9.54
N VAL A 337 2.94 -8.76 8.78
CA VAL A 337 3.15 -7.35 8.44
C VAL A 337 1.96 -6.48 8.83
N LYS A 338 2.24 -5.21 9.12
CA LYS A 338 1.23 -4.15 9.06
C LYS A 338 0.81 -3.97 7.59
N GLY A 339 -0.49 -3.95 7.33
CA GLY A 339 -1.09 -3.92 5.99
C GLY A 339 -1.82 -5.22 5.68
N TYR A 340 -1.81 -5.64 4.41
CA TYR A 340 -2.57 -6.80 3.94
C TYR A 340 -1.76 -8.10 4.03
N ASN A 341 -2.42 -9.19 4.41
CA ASN A 341 -1.83 -10.51 4.58
C ASN A 341 -2.75 -11.59 4.02
N VAL A 342 -2.23 -12.46 3.16
CA VAL A 342 -2.86 -13.74 2.80
C VAL A 342 -2.21 -14.89 3.57
N ILE A 343 -3.05 -15.72 4.17
CA ILE A 343 -2.66 -16.85 5.00
C ILE A 343 -3.09 -18.13 4.30
N GLU A 344 -2.11 -18.88 3.79
CA GLU A 344 -2.35 -20.23 3.26
C GLU A 344 -2.86 -21.15 4.38
N LEU A 345 -3.93 -21.88 4.07
CA LEU A 345 -4.46 -22.90 4.96
C LEU A 345 -3.51 -24.11 4.98
N ASP A 346 -3.30 -24.72 6.16
CA ASP A 346 -2.42 -25.89 6.29
C ASP A 346 -2.90 -27.11 5.49
N LYS A 347 -4.19 -27.11 5.15
CA LYS A 347 -4.85 -27.98 4.18
C LYS A 347 -5.98 -27.20 3.52
N SER A 348 -6.17 -27.39 2.22
CA SER A 348 -7.37 -26.88 1.56
C SER A 348 -8.63 -27.55 2.11
N VAL A 349 -9.74 -26.82 2.12
CA VAL A 349 -11.01 -27.25 2.71
C VAL A 349 -12.12 -27.13 1.67
N GLU A 350 -12.85 -28.22 1.44
CA GLU A 350 -14.07 -28.20 0.62
C GLU A 350 -15.18 -27.48 1.38
N VAL A 351 -15.75 -26.45 0.75
CA VAL A 351 -16.77 -25.57 1.34
C VAL A 351 -17.98 -25.44 0.42
N CYS A 352 -19.10 -24.97 0.95
CA CYS A 352 -20.32 -24.64 0.19
C CYS A 352 -21.01 -23.41 0.81
N ASP A 353 -21.78 -23.60 1.86
CA ASP A 353 -22.23 -22.52 2.75
C ASP A 353 -21.40 -22.59 4.04
N TYR A 354 -20.65 -21.54 4.34
CA TYR A 354 -19.67 -21.56 5.42
C TYR A 354 -19.37 -20.16 5.95
N ALA A 355 -18.80 -20.08 7.14
CA ALA A 355 -18.29 -18.83 7.68
C ALA A 355 -16.78 -18.92 7.91
N ILE A 356 -16.07 -17.84 7.62
CA ILE A 356 -14.68 -17.64 8.04
C ILE A 356 -14.69 -16.73 9.25
N ALA A 357 -14.34 -17.27 10.41
CA ALA A 357 -14.14 -16.50 11.63
C ALA A 357 -12.65 -16.33 11.93
N ILE A 358 -12.24 -15.12 12.31
CA ILE A 358 -10.87 -14.83 12.72
C ILE A 358 -10.89 -14.22 14.11
N GLN A 359 -10.18 -14.87 15.04
CA GLN A 359 -9.83 -14.29 16.33
C GLN A 359 -8.51 -13.54 16.22
N TYR A 360 -8.47 -12.31 16.72
CA TYR A 360 -7.29 -11.44 16.69
C TYR A 360 -6.74 -11.26 18.11
N SER A 361 -5.42 -11.21 18.24
CA SER A 361 -4.77 -10.89 19.51
C SER A 361 -4.86 -9.41 19.90
N SER A 362 -5.23 -8.54 18.94
CA SER A 362 -5.47 -7.11 19.17
C SER A 362 -6.77 -6.68 18.48
N THR A 363 -6.71 -5.78 17.49
CA THR A 363 -7.90 -5.29 16.76
C THR A 363 -8.18 -6.11 15.51
N ALA A 364 -9.45 -6.17 15.12
CA ALA A 364 -9.92 -6.80 13.89
C ALA A 364 -10.24 -5.71 12.85
N PRO A 365 -9.72 -5.80 11.62
CA PRO A 365 -10.01 -4.83 10.57
C PRO A 365 -11.46 -4.96 10.09
N VAL A 366 -12.10 -3.81 9.91
CA VAL A 366 -13.42 -3.66 9.31
C VAL A 366 -13.38 -2.51 8.31
N GLU A 367 -14.35 -2.46 7.41
CA GLU A 367 -14.58 -1.27 6.60
C GLU A 367 -15.04 -0.10 7.46
N GLY A 368 -14.51 1.08 7.16
CA GLY A 368 -14.96 2.35 7.72
C GLY A 368 -16.25 2.86 7.10
N GLU A 369 -16.42 4.18 7.08
CA GLU A 369 -17.62 4.86 6.58
C GLU A 369 -17.47 5.31 5.12
N THR A 370 -18.61 5.55 4.47
CA THR A 370 -18.62 6.23 3.16
C THR A 370 -18.18 7.68 3.33
N TRP A 371 -17.33 8.16 2.41
CA TRP A 371 -16.95 9.57 2.33
C TRP A 371 -16.93 10.08 0.88
N ASP A 372 -17.03 11.41 0.73
CA ASP A 372 -17.00 12.12 -0.55
C ASP A 372 -16.31 13.48 -0.32
N ASP A 373 -15.18 13.71 -0.97
CA ASP A 373 -14.43 14.97 -0.88
C ASP A 373 -14.83 16.01 -1.95
N GLY A 374 -15.79 15.65 -2.81
CA GLY A 374 -16.30 16.45 -3.92
C GLY A 374 -15.68 16.10 -5.28
N ILE A 375 -14.65 15.26 -5.31
CA ILE A 375 -13.91 14.81 -6.50
C ILE A 375 -13.79 13.28 -6.50
N VAL A 376 -13.28 12.72 -5.41
CA VAL A 376 -13.22 11.29 -5.15
C VAL A 376 -14.20 10.96 -4.04
N SER A 377 -14.85 9.80 -4.15
CA SER A 377 -15.66 9.24 -3.08
C SER A 377 -15.27 7.80 -2.83
N TYR A 378 -15.34 7.38 -1.58
CA TYR A 378 -15.22 6.00 -1.15
C TYR A 378 -16.57 5.56 -0.63
N LYS A 379 -17.15 4.53 -1.23
CA LYS A 379 -18.49 4.05 -0.91
C LYS A 379 -18.42 2.61 -0.45
N VAL A 380 -18.93 2.34 0.74
CA VAL A 380 -19.01 0.99 1.32
C VAL A 380 -20.42 0.43 1.19
N GLN A 381 -20.56 -0.90 1.10
CA GLN A 381 -21.86 -1.57 1.13
C GLN A 381 -21.86 -2.77 2.09
N SER A 382 -22.58 -2.62 3.20
CA SER A 382 -22.77 -3.71 4.17
C SER A 382 -24.22 -4.17 4.20
N GLU A 383 -24.45 -5.47 3.98
CA GLU A 383 -25.77 -6.09 4.04
C GLU A 383 -25.91 -7.04 5.23
N LYS A 384 -27.12 -7.10 5.78
CA LYS A 384 -27.48 -8.06 6.82
C LYS A 384 -27.21 -9.49 6.35
N GLY A 385 -26.51 -10.27 7.16
CA GLY A 385 -26.16 -11.65 6.90
C GLY A 385 -24.74 -11.85 6.35
N GLN A 386 -24.01 -10.79 6.05
CA GLN A 386 -22.66 -10.88 5.48
C GLN A 386 -21.58 -11.00 6.57
N SER A 387 -21.51 -9.98 7.43
CA SER A 387 -20.41 -9.76 8.38
C SER A 387 -20.89 -9.76 9.82
N TYR A 388 -20.08 -10.30 10.71
CA TYR A 388 -20.41 -10.51 12.12
C TYR A 388 -19.26 -10.17 13.04
N VAL A 389 -19.59 -9.67 14.23
CA VAL A 389 -18.66 -9.49 15.36
C VAL A 389 -19.12 -10.37 16.53
N TYR A 390 -18.17 -10.96 17.27
CA TYR A 390 -18.50 -11.77 18.43
C TYR A 390 -18.60 -10.89 19.68
N LEU A 391 -19.82 -10.71 20.19
CA LEU A 391 -20.13 -9.86 21.33
C LEU A 391 -21.09 -10.57 22.27
N ASN A 392 -20.87 -10.43 23.58
CA ASN A 392 -21.73 -11.00 24.62
C ASN A 392 -21.99 -12.52 24.41
N ASP A 393 -20.92 -13.26 24.11
CA ASP A 393 -20.91 -14.71 23.86
C ASP A 393 -21.75 -15.17 22.65
N MET A 394 -22.08 -14.27 21.72
CA MET A 394 -22.85 -14.58 20.50
C MET A 394 -22.30 -13.84 19.28
N TRP A 395 -22.54 -14.40 18.09
CA TRP A 395 -22.31 -13.69 16.83
C TRP A 395 -23.42 -12.66 16.60
N GLN A 396 -23.04 -11.39 16.51
CA GLN A 396 -23.93 -10.29 16.17
C GLN A 396 -23.63 -9.81 14.76
N ASP A 397 -24.68 -9.59 13.98
CA ASP A 397 -24.57 -9.00 12.65
C ASP A 397 -24.02 -7.59 12.77
N ILE A 398 -22.99 -7.25 12.00
CA ILE A 398 -22.30 -5.96 12.12
C ILE A 398 -23.21 -4.77 11.78
N THR A 399 -24.29 -5.02 11.03
CA THR A 399 -25.29 -4.00 10.68
C THR A 399 -26.30 -3.70 11.80
N ASP A 400 -26.24 -4.43 12.92
CA ASP A 400 -27.11 -4.14 14.09
C ASP A 400 -26.68 -2.82 14.77
N GLU A 401 -27.66 -1.93 14.99
CA GLU A 401 -27.45 -0.62 15.63
C GLU A 401 -26.83 -0.73 17.03
N THR A 402 -27.00 -1.87 17.72
CA THR A 402 -26.41 -2.07 19.05
C THR A 402 -24.89 -2.20 19.01
N VAL A 403 -24.32 -2.69 17.90
CA VAL A 403 -22.88 -3.00 17.76
C VAL A 403 -22.01 -1.79 18.09
N ILE A 404 -22.36 -0.60 17.59
CA ILE A 404 -21.63 0.64 17.87
C ILE A 404 -21.55 0.90 19.38
N SER A 405 -22.69 0.80 20.08
CA SER A 405 -22.76 1.07 21.51
C SER A 405 -22.08 -0.01 22.36
N GLU A 406 -22.09 -1.26 21.91
CA GLU A 406 -21.45 -2.38 22.60
C GLU A 406 -19.92 -2.37 22.43
N LEU A 407 -19.44 -1.98 21.25
CA LEU A 407 -18.01 -1.81 20.97
C LEU A 407 -17.43 -0.49 21.52
N GLY A 408 -18.28 0.51 21.75
CA GLY A 408 -17.83 1.84 22.20
C GLY A 408 -17.04 2.60 21.14
N ILE A 409 -17.32 2.36 19.86
CA ILE A 409 -16.72 3.04 18.71
C ILE A 409 -17.53 4.29 18.31
N ASP A 410 -16.89 5.21 17.60
CA ASP A 410 -17.46 6.50 17.17
C ASP A 410 -17.66 6.62 15.64
N PHE A 411 -17.58 5.50 14.93
CA PHE A 411 -17.85 5.35 13.50
C PHE A 411 -18.84 4.20 13.24
N ILE A 412 -19.46 4.17 12.07
CA ILE A 412 -20.29 3.03 11.62
C ILE A 412 -19.37 1.95 11.02
N PRO A 413 -19.24 0.76 11.66
CA PRO A 413 -18.48 -0.33 11.07
C PRO A 413 -19.26 -0.98 9.93
N ASN A 414 -18.58 -1.33 8.84
CA ASN A 414 -19.16 -2.05 7.71
C ASN A 414 -18.58 -3.47 7.62
N ASN A 415 -18.37 -4.06 6.44
CA ASN A 415 -17.99 -5.47 6.38
C ASN A 415 -16.64 -5.74 7.07
N CYS A 416 -16.50 -6.94 7.63
CA CYS A 416 -15.20 -7.34 8.17
C CYS A 416 -14.25 -7.61 7.01
N CYS A 417 -13.00 -7.12 7.09
CA CYS A 417 -12.03 -7.27 6.01
C CYS A 417 -11.46 -8.70 6.00
N ILE A 418 -12.26 -9.64 5.51
CA ILE A 418 -11.96 -11.07 5.43
C ILE A 418 -12.27 -11.52 4.00
N LYS A 419 -11.25 -12.04 3.33
CA LYS A 419 -11.34 -12.56 1.95
C LYS A 419 -11.12 -14.06 1.93
N ALA A 420 -11.90 -14.76 1.10
CA ALA A 420 -11.81 -16.20 0.88
C ALA A 420 -11.14 -16.47 -0.46
N LEU A 421 -9.99 -17.15 -0.46
CA LEU A 421 -9.21 -17.42 -1.67
C LEU A 421 -9.23 -18.90 -2.04
N TYR A 422 -9.66 -19.20 -3.26
CA TYR A 422 -9.88 -20.55 -3.76
C TYR A 422 -8.77 -21.00 -4.71
N SER A 423 -8.51 -22.31 -4.75
CA SER A 423 -7.58 -22.94 -5.71
C SER A 423 -8.32 -23.60 -6.85
#